data_AF-A0A2A4VDX1-F1
#
_entry.id   AF-A0A2A4VDX1-F1
#
_cell.length_a   1.000
_cell.length_b   1.000
_cell.length_c   1.000
_cell.angle_alpha   90.00
_cell.angle_beta   90.00
_cell.angle_gamma   90.00
#
_symmetry.space_group_name_H-M   'P 1'
#
loop_
_entity.id
_entity.type
_entity.pdbx_description
1 polymer ?
#
loop_
_entity_poly.entity_id
_entity_poly.type
_entity_poly.pdbx_seq_one_letter_code
_entity_poly.pdbx_strand_id
1 'polypeptide(L)'
;MAHCKKTSCIFYGLTILANIIMIIVTLFIVANSYGGEARMALILLIPPILSLLALRKGGDKEERALKSRIRKANLRKELDDLKKFDKTD
;
A
#
# COMPACT_ATOMS: atom_id res chain seq x y z
N MET A 1 -6.37 -9.47 -3.81
CA MET A 1 -4.91 -9.29 -3.86
C MET A 1 -4.37 -10.07 -5.06
N ALA A 2 -4.39 -9.52 -6.28
CA ALA A 2 -3.77 -10.15 -7.45
C ALA A 2 -3.73 -9.13 -8.58
N HIS A 3 -2.61 -8.44 -8.72
CA HIS A 3 -2.12 -7.63 -9.87
C HIS A 3 -1.22 -6.52 -9.34
N CYS A 4 -0.19 -6.90 -8.59
CA CYS A 4 0.93 -6.02 -8.35
C CYS A 4 1.94 -6.28 -9.48
N LYS A 5 2.34 -5.25 -10.23
CA LYS A 5 3.43 -5.37 -11.21
C LYS A 5 4.68 -5.87 -10.47
N LYS A 6 5.41 -6.83 -11.07
CA LYS A 6 6.52 -7.57 -10.44
C LYS A 6 7.53 -6.68 -9.70
N THR A 7 7.82 -5.50 -10.23
CA THR A 7 8.68 -4.47 -9.61
C THR A 7 8.06 -3.84 -8.36
N SER A 8 6.80 -3.42 -8.39
CA SER A 8 6.08 -2.91 -7.21
C SER A 8 5.95 -3.93 -6.09
N CYS A 9 5.88 -5.23 -6.41
CA CYS A 9 5.87 -6.30 -5.41
C CYS A 9 7.20 -6.42 -4.67
N ILE A 10 8.33 -6.28 -5.39
CA ILE A 10 9.67 -6.33 -4.78
C ILE A 10 9.85 -5.14 -3.85
N PHE A 11 9.55 -3.92 -4.30
CA PHE A 11 9.62 -2.73 -3.46
C PHE A 11 8.70 -2.83 -2.23
N TYR A 12 7.49 -3.35 -2.39
CA TYR A 12 6.55 -3.59 -1.30
C TYR A 12 7.11 -4.56 -0.26
N GLY A 13 7.66 -5.70 -0.69
CA GLY A 13 8.30 -6.68 0.20
C GLY A 13 9.52 -6.10 0.92
N LEU A 14 10.34 -5.33 0.21
CA LEU A 14 11.54 -4.68 0.75
C LEU A 14 11.18 -3.61 1.79
N THR A 15 10.13 -2.82 1.56
CA THR A 15 9.61 -1.88 2.56
C THR A 15 9.07 -2.58 3.79
N ILE A 16 8.36 -3.70 3.66
CA ILE A 16 7.89 -4.47 4.81
C ILE A 16 9.08 -5.01 5.61
N LEU A 17 10.06 -5.61 4.92
CA LEU A 17 11.26 -6.14 5.55
C LEU A 17 12.03 -5.06 6.33
N ALA A 18 12.25 -3.89 5.73
CA ALA A 18 12.93 -2.77 6.37
C ALA A 18 12.19 -2.26 7.62
N ASN A 19 10.87 -2.15 7.56
CA ASN A 19 10.07 -1.72 8.72
C ASN A 19 10.08 -2.78 9.84
N ILE A 20 10.06 -4.07 9.52
CA ILE A 20 10.20 -5.15 10.51
C ILE A 20 11.56 -5.11 11.19
N ILE A 21 12.65 -4.94 10.43
CA ILE A 21 14.01 -4.83 10.97
C ILE A 21 14.10 -3.63 11.93
N MET A 22 13.56 -2.47 11.54
CA MET A 22 13.54 -1.28 12.38
C MET A 22 12.77 -1.52 13.70
N ILE A 23 11.63 -2.21 13.64
CA ILE A 23 10.86 -2.58 14.85
C ILE A 23 11.70 -3.47 15.78
N ILE A 24 12.35 -4.49 15.24
CA ILE A 24 13.18 -5.43 16.02
C ILE A 24 14.35 -4.69 16.69
N VAL A 25 15.07 -3.85 15.93
CA VAL A 25 16.18 -3.06 16.48
C VAL A 25 15.70 -2.11 17.56
N THR A 26 14.56 -1.44 17.36
CA THR A 26 14.00 -0.52 18.35
C THR A 26 13.61 -1.27 19.63
N LEU A 27 12.99 -2.45 19.52
CA LEU A 27 12.68 -3.30 20.67
C LEU A 27 13.93 -3.80 21.40
N PHE A 28 15.00 -4.11 20.68
CA PHE A 28 16.29 -4.47 21.26
C PHE A 28 16.90 -3.31 22.07
N ILE A 29 16.82 -2.08 21.54
CA ILE A 29 17.27 -0.88 22.26
C ILE A 29 16.41 -0.66 23.51
N VAL A 30 15.09 -0.77 23.40
CA VAL A 30 14.16 -0.65 24.53
C VAL A 30 14.50 -1.67 25.63
N ALA A 31 14.74 -2.94 25.26
CA ALA A 31 15.04 -4.01 26.20
C ALA A 31 16.36 -3.81 26.97
N ASN A 32 17.32 -3.07 26.39
CA ASN A 32 18.60 -2.75 27.02
C ASN A 32 18.63 -1.36 27.69
N SER A 33 17.57 -0.56 27.52
CA SER A 33 17.47 0.80 28.09
C SER A 33 16.74 0.80 29.43
N TYR A 34 17.19 1.62 30.38
CA TYR A 34 16.58 1.76 31.70
C TYR A 34 15.92 3.14 31.87
N GLY A 35 14.76 3.18 32.52
CA GLY A 35 14.10 4.44 32.92
C GLY A 35 13.55 5.27 31.75
N GLY A 36 13.88 6.57 31.71
CA GLY A 36 13.32 7.53 30.77
C GLY A 36 13.70 7.30 29.30
N GLU A 37 14.83 6.64 29.06
CA GLU A 37 15.32 6.34 27.71
C GLU A 37 14.45 5.31 26.99
N ALA A 38 13.89 4.34 27.73
CA ALA A 38 12.96 3.36 27.18
C ALA A 38 11.68 4.01 26.63
N ARG A 39 11.21 5.09 27.28
CA ARG A 39 10.03 5.85 26.82
C ARG A 39 10.31 6.64 25.54
N MET A 40 11.51 7.21 25.42
CA MET A 40 11.91 7.90 24.19
C MET A 40 12.12 6.93 23.04
N ALA A 41 12.67 5.74 23.31
CA ALA A 41 12.84 4.69 22.31
C ALA A 41 11.49 4.15 21.77
N LEU A 42 10.40 4.21 22.55
CA LEU A 42 9.06 3.86 22.07
C LEU A 42 8.51 4.84 21.01
N ILE A 43 8.97 6.09 20.96
CA ILE A 43 8.56 7.06 19.94
C ILE A 43 9.11 6.65 18.56
N LEU A 44 10.28 6.01 18.52
CA LEU A 44 10.89 5.49 17.28
C LEU A 44 10.08 4.36 16.64
N LEU A 45 9.15 3.75 17.36
CA LEU A 45 8.20 2.76 16.83
C LEU A 45 7.05 3.39 16.03
N ILE A 46 6.78 4.69 16.19
CA ILE A 46 5.63 5.35 15.52
C ILE A 46 5.79 5.35 13.99
N PRO A 47 6.92 5.80 13.40
CA PRO A 47 7.09 5.80 11.95
C PRO A 47 6.92 4.43 11.26
N PRO A 48 7.54 3.32 11.73
CA PRO A 48 7.38 2.04 11.07
C PRO A 48 5.98 1.46 11.19
N ILE A 49 5.28 1.72 12.31
CA ILE A 49 3.88 1.31 12.48
C ILE A 49 2.97 2.06 11.50
N LEU A 50 3.15 3.38 11.37
CA LEU A 50 2.39 4.20 10.41
C LEU A 50 2.67 3.79 8.97
N SER A 51 3.93 3.48 8.65
CA SER A 51 4.34 2.95 7.34
C SER A 51 3.61 1.66 6.98
N LEU A 52 3.55 0.70 7.91
CA LEU A 52 2.82 -0.57 7.71
C LEU A 52 1.30 -0.35 7.56
N LEU A 53 0.72 0.59 8.31
CA LEU A 53 -0.69 0.96 8.17
C LEU A 53 -0.99 1.62 6.83
N ALA A 54 -0.09 2.47 6.33
CA ALA A 54 -0.18 3.10 5.02
C ALA A 54 -0.11 2.05 3.89
N LEU A 55 0.83 1.11 3.99
CA LEU A 55 0.95 -0.04 3.09
C LEU A 55 -0.34 -0.87 3.04
N ARG A 56 -0.95 -1.16 4.20
CA ARG A 56 -2.18 -1.95 4.28
C ARG A 56 -3.41 -1.22 3.73
N LYS A 57 -3.52 0.10 3.95
CA LYS A 57 -4.64 0.87 3.40
C LYS A 57 -4.56 1.01 1.88
N GLY A 58 -3.41 0.79 1.25
CA GLY A 58 -3.19 0.91 -0.20
C GLY A 58 -3.14 2.37 -0.66
N GLY A 59 -2.61 2.60 -1.87
CA GLY A 59 -2.36 3.93 -2.44
C GLY A 59 -3.53 4.92 -2.37
N ASP A 60 -3.22 6.19 -2.61
CA ASP A 60 -4.11 7.33 -2.35
C ASP A 60 -5.55 7.09 -2.80
N LYS A 61 -6.50 7.59 -2.01
CA LYS A 61 -7.94 7.51 -2.33
C LYS A 61 -8.22 8.03 -3.74
N GLU A 62 -7.46 9.01 -4.17
CA GLU A 62 -7.54 9.60 -5.50
C GLU A 62 -7.11 8.63 -6.61
N GLU A 63 -6.04 7.87 -6.40
CA GLU A 63 -5.56 6.88 -7.37
C GLU A 63 -6.58 5.75 -7.56
N ARG A 64 -7.24 5.33 -6.46
CA ARG A 64 -8.35 4.36 -6.50
C ARG A 64 -9.59 4.92 -7.20
N ALA A 65 -9.95 6.16 -6.93
CA ALA A 65 -11.08 6.83 -7.57
C ALA A 65 -10.83 7.01 -9.07
N LEU A 66 -9.62 7.38 -9.48
CA LEU A 66 -9.23 7.57 -10.86
C LEU A 66 -9.25 6.24 -11.64
N LYS A 67 -8.71 5.16 -11.06
CA LYS A 67 -8.73 3.82 -11.67
C LYS A 67 -10.15 3.29 -11.90
N SER A 68 -11.06 3.56 -10.95
CA SER A 68 -12.49 3.28 -11.09
C SER A 68 -13.12 4.03 -12.27
N ARG A 69 -12.85 5.34 -12.37
CA ARG A 69 -13.37 6.18 -13.47
C ARG A 69 -12.85 5.73 -14.83
N ILE A 70 -11.55 5.43 -14.94
CA ILE A 70 -10.94 4.94 -16.18
C ILE A 70 -11.54 3.58 -16.57
N ARG A 71 -11.71 2.66 -15.62
CA ARG A 71 -12.35 1.35 -15.89
C ARG A 71 -13.78 1.52 -16.40
N LYS A 72 -14.56 2.42 -15.78
CA LYS A 72 -15.93 2.70 -16.22
C LYS A 72 -15.97 3.34 -17.61
N ALA A 73 -15.01 4.20 -17.93
CA ALA A 73 -14.90 4.80 -19.25
C ALA A 73 -14.54 3.78 -20.34
N ASN A 74 -13.60 2.86 -20.07
CA ASN A 74 -13.27 1.78 -21.02
C ASN A 74 -14.42 0.83 -21.25
N LEU A 75 -15.11 0.38 -20.19
CA LEU A 75 -16.27 -0.50 -20.31
C LEU A 75 -17.40 0.15 -21.12
N ARG A 76 -17.59 1.46 -21.02
CA ARG A 76 -18.57 2.19 -21.84
C ARG A 76 -18.17 2.23 -23.31
N LYS A 77 -16.88 2.43 -23.62
CA LYS A 77 -16.38 2.36 -25.00
C LYS A 77 -16.58 0.97 -25.60
N GLU A 78 -16.25 -0.07 -24.84
CA GLU A 78 -16.48 -1.46 -25.26
C GLU A 78 -17.97 -1.71 -25.53
N LEU A 79 -18.86 -1.21 -24.66
CA LEU A 79 -20.32 -1.36 -24.84
C LEU A 79 -20.83 -0.64 -26.10
N ASP A 80 -20.34 0.58 -26.37
CA ASP A 80 -20.72 1.35 -27.55
C ASP A 80 -20.19 0.72 -28.86
N ASP A 81 -19.01 0.11 -28.82
CA ASP A 81 -18.48 -0.64 -29.96
C ASP A 81 -19.26 -1.94 -30.20
N LEU A 82 -19.65 -2.67 -29.15
CA LEU A 82 -20.53 -3.85 -29.31
C LEU A 82 -21.91 -3.47 -29.87
N LYS A 83 -22.47 -2.33 -29.45
CA LYS A 83 -23.80 -1.86 -29.90
C LYS A 83 -23.86 -1.52 -31.40
N LYS A 84 -22.72 -1.28 -32.05
CA LYS A 84 -22.65 -1.10 -33.51
C LYS A 84 -22.91 -2.40 -34.27
N PHE A 85 -22.60 -3.54 -33.67
CA PHE A 85 -22.84 -4.87 -34.26
C PHE A 85 -24.25 -5.41 -33.96
N ASP A 86 -24.98 -4.77 -33.06
CA ASP A 86 -26.35 -5.14 -32.67
C ASP A 86 -27.42 -4.43 -33.54
N LYS A 87 -27.01 -3.59 -34.49
CA LYS A 87 -27.90 -2.88 -35.44
C LYS A 87 -28.07 -3.58 -36.79
N THR A 88 -27.66 -4.84 -36.89
CA THR A 88 -27.94 -5.70 -38.05
C THR A 88 -29.13 -6.60 -37.73
N ASP A 89 -30.31 -5.99 -37.64
CA ASP A 89 -31.62 -6.59 -37.92
C ASP A 89 -32.52 -5.50 -38.51
#